data_AF-A0A940ZE64-F1
#
_entry.id   AF-A0A940ZE64-F1
#
_cell.length_a   1.000
_cell.length_b   1.000
_cell.length_c   1.000
_cell.angle_alpha   90.00
_cell.angle_beta   90.00
_cell.angle_gamma   90.00
#
_symmetry.space_group_name_H-M   'P 1'
#
loop_
_entity.id
_entity.type
_entity.pdbx_description
1 polymer ?
#
loop_
_entity_poly.entity_id
_entity_poly.type
_entity_poly.pdbx_seq_one_letter_code
_entity_poly.pdbx_strand_id
1 'polypeptide(L)' 'MAKIRRALISVTDKAGIVEFAQGLKKFRVEILSTGGTAAVLRQNG' A
#
# COMPACT_ATOMS: atom_id res chain seq x y z
N MET A 1 -5.74 16.65 -14.27
CA MET A 1 -5.95 15.37 -13.55
C MET A 1 -5.81 15.61 -12.05
N ALA A 2 -6.60 14.90 -11.23
CA ALA A 2 -6.50 14.99 -9.77
C ALA A 2 -5.28 14.21 -9.26
N LYS A 3 -4.55 14.78 -8.29
CA LYS A 3 -3.42 14.12 -7.62
C LYS A 3 -3.93 13.13 -6.57
N ILE A 4 -3.51 11.88 -6.66
CA ILE A 4 -3.78 10.86 -5.63
C ILE A 4 -3.01 11.23 -4.36
N ARG A 5 -3.72 11.32 -3.23
CA ARG A 5 -3.11 11.63 -1.92
C ARG A 5 -3.11 10.44 -0.97
N ARG A 6 -4.10 9.56 -1.10
CA ARG A 6 -4.34 8.41 -0.23
C ARG A 6 -4.78 7.20 -1.05
N ALA A 7 -4.38 6.00 -0.65
CA ALA A 7 -4.78 4.73 -1.24
C ALA A 7 -5.17 3.73 -0.15
N LEU A 8 -6.33 3.08 -0.31
CA LEU A 8 -6.76 1.94 0.51
C LEU A 8 -6.35 0.64 -0.18
N ILE A 9 -5.58 -0.22 0.48
CA ILE A 9 -5.14 -1.51 -0.06
C ILE A 9 -5.72 -2.63 0.80
N SER A 10 -6.53 -3.48 0.18
CA SER A 10 -7.11 -4.67 0.81
C SER A 10 -7.23 -5.78 -0.23
N VAL A 11 -6.31 -6.74 -0.19
CA VAL A 11 -6.21 -7.81 -1.18
C VAL A 11 -6.07 -9.17 -0.52
N THR A 12 -6.59 -10.19 -1.19
CA THR A 12 -6.48 -11.58 -0.73
C THR A 12 -5.10 -12.15 -1.08
N ASP A 13 -4.71 -12.04 -2.35
CA ASP A 13 -3.35 -12.35 -2.80
C ASP A 13 -2.42 -11.17 -2.50
N LYS A 14 -1.28 -11.49 -1.90
CA LYS A 14 -0.31 -10.53 -1.37
C LYS A 14 0.97 -10.51 -2.23
N ALA A 15 0.98 -11.22 -3.36
CA ALA A 15 2.07 -11.15 -4.32
C ALA A 15 2.27 -9.71 -4.81
N GLY A 16 3.51 -9.20 -4.71
CA GLY A 16 3.90 -7.89 -5.25
C GLY A 16 3.38 -6.65 -4.48
N ILE A 17 2.69 -6.82 -3.35
CA ILE A 17 2.04 -5.68 -2.67
C ILE A 17 3.05 -4.72 -2.02
N VAL A 18 4.24 -5.23 -1.66
CA VAL A 18 5.28 -4.44 -1.01
C VAL A 18 5.91 -3.49 -2.02
N GLU A 19 6.28 -3.99 -3.19
CA GLU A 19 6.84 -3.23 -4.31
C GLU A 19 5.83 -2.19 -4.79
N PHE A 20 4.56 -2.57 -4.88
CA PHE A 20 3.46 -1.66 -5.21
C PHE A 20 3.35 -0.52 -4.19
N ALA A 21 3.30 -0.85 -2.89
CA ALA A 21 3.23 0.14 -1.81
C ALA A 21 4.45 1.07 -1.77
N GLN A 22 5.66 0.54 -2.00
CA GLN A 22 6.88 1.35 -2.11
C GLN A 22 6.82 2.29 -3.31
N GLY A 23 6.26 1.84 -4.44
CA GLY A 23 5.98 2.68 -5.61
C GLY A 23 5.09 3.87 -5.24
N LEU A 24 3.99 3.63 -4.52
CA LEU A 24 3.08 4.67 -4.06
C LEU A 24 3.73 5.66 -3.08
N LYS A 25 4.58 5.17 -2.17
CA LYS A 25 5.35 6.03 -1.24
C LYS A 25 6.22 7.06 -1.98
N LYS A 26 6.81 6.71 -3.15
CA LYS A 26 7.60 7.65 -3.98
C LYS A 26 6.78 8.87 -4.43
N PHE A 27 5.48 8.69 -4.60
CA PHE A 27 4.55 9.77 -4.97
C PHE A 27 3.96 10.51 -3.77
N ARG A 28 4.42 10.21 -2.54
CA ARG A 28 3.88 10.72 -1.27
C ARG A 28 2.41 10.38 -1.08
N VAL A 29 2.00 9.20 -1.54
CA VAL A 29 0.66 8.67 -1.30
C VAL A 29 0.66 7.99 0.07
N GLU A 30 -0.28 8.39 0.92
CA GLU A 30 -0.53 7.73 2.20
C GLU A 30 -1.28 6.42 1.97
N ILE A 31 -0.82 5.34 2.60
CA ILE A 31 -1.40 4.00 2.45
C ILE A 31 -2.20 3.65 3.69
N LEU A 32 -3.47 3.30 3.47
CA LEU A 32 -4.36 2.75 4.49
C LEU A 32 -4.57 1.26 4.21
N SER A 33 -4.47 0.43 5.25
CA SER A 33 -4.74 -1.00 5.14
C SER A 33 -5.09 -1.57 6.50
N THR A 34 -5.80 -2.70 6.52
CA THR A 34 -6.14 -3.46 7.74
C THR A 34 -5.86 -4.95 7.54
N GLY A 35 -6.00 -5.74 8.61
CA GLY A 35 -5.87 -7.20 8.58
C GLY A 35 -4.53 -7.69 8.04
N GLY A 36 -4.58 -8.78 7.26
CA GLY A 36 -3.38 -9.44 6.71
C GLY A 36 -2.58 -8.58 5.73
N THR A 37 -3.24 -7.71 4.96
CA THR A 37 -2.55 -6.78 4.05
C THR A 37 -1.72 -5.78 4.86
N ALA A 38 -2.29 -5.20 5.91
CA ALA A 38 -1.56 -4.28 6.79
C ALA A 38 -0.40 -4.96 7.51
N ALA A 39 -0.56 -6.22 7.90
CA ALA A 39 0.52 -6.98 8.54
C ALA A 39 1.75 -7.11 7.63
N VAL A 40 1.55 -7.51 6.37
CA VAL A 40 2.65 -7.64 5.39
C VAL A 40 3.29 -6.28 5.09
N LEU A 41 2.48 -5.24 4.90
CA LEU A 41 3.00 -3.89 4.62
C LEU A 41 3.78 -3.30 5.80
N ARG A 42 3.45 -3.64 7.05
CA ARG A 42 4.20 -3.20 8.24
C ARG A 42 5.50 -3.96 8.44
N GLN A 43 5.53 -5.26 8.14
CA GLN A 43 6.74 -6.07 8.26
C GLN A 43 7.83 -5.68 7.25
N ASN A 44 7.43 -5.14 6.10
CA ASN A 44 8.32 -4.75 5.00
C ASN A 44 8.39 -3.22 4.80
N GLY A 45 7.89 -2.46 5.79
CA GLY A 45 7.52 -1.05 5.69
C GLY A 45 8.58 -0.07 6.12
#